data_AF-A0A317JLF1-F1
#
_entry.id   AF-A0A317JLF1-F1
#
_cell.length_a   1.000
_cell.length_b   1.000
_cell.length_c   1.000
_cell.angle_alpha   90.00
_cell.angle_beta   90.00
_cell.angle_gamma   90.00
#
_symmetry.space_group_name_H-M   'P 1'
#
loop_
_entity.id
_entity.type
_entity.pdbx_description
1 polymer ?
#
loop_
_entity_poly.entity_id
_entity_poly.type
_entity_poly.pdbx_seq_one_letter_code
_entity_poly.pdbx_strand_id
1 'polypeptide(L)'
;MKEKFALFMGALALIGAGQNSALAGAAEEAADPAEKVLDASKAPKAPTASEEAMSKDQDLLKGWQSECQSRPMRNFVSQLMTLGKGAIKTSNVKYEFKGSKVDRVTTLFAGDNCQNALYEFRETGDFQVEDNVTTADGGKGINFNFKNESLKILSAEGQELANEMRLCARNDWKDHGDEVDVTNHAREFFCSFVDVPRMSANVYKLDKDKKLLFLGGSATVDRPNDQRPTSIDQDEKYSAVESAVE
;
A
#
# COMPACT_ATOMS: atom_id res chain seq x y z
N MET A 1 2.30 54.95 14.80
CA MET A 1 1.25 54.03 15.27
C MET A 1 1.94 52.76 15.73
N LYS A 2 1.95 52.52 17.04
CA LYS A 2 2.64 51.40 17.70
C LYS A 2 1.54 50.51 18.30
N GLU A 3 1.29 49.35 17.71
CA GLU A 3 0.42 48.34 18.30
C GLU A 3 1.26 47.25 18.97
N LYS A 4 0.96 47.03 20.24
CA LYS A 4 1.57 46.03 21.12
C LYS A 4 0.68 44.78 21.06
N PHE A 5 1.21 43.66 20.60
CA PHE A 5 0.60 42.34 20.78
C PHE A 5 1.28 41.65 21.96
N ALA A 6 0.53 41.42 23.03
CA ALA A 6 0.94 40.64 24.19
C ALA A 6 0.61 39.16 23.94
N LEU A 7 1.62 38.29 23.98
CA LEU A 7 1.45 36.85 23.88
C LEU A 7 1.39 36.24 25.30
N PHE A 8 0.30 35.52 25.57
CA PHE A 8 0.04 34.79 26.81
C PHE A 8 0.90 33.52 26.86
N MET A 9 1.70 33.36 27.92
CA MET A 9 2.35 32.09 28.26
C MET A 9 1.38 31.25 29.10
N GLY A 10 1.02 30.07 28.59
CA GLY A 10 0.20 29.06 29.28
C GLY A 10 1.05 27.88 29.74
N ALA A 11 0.85 27.49 30.99
CA ALA A 11 1.74 26.70 31.82
C ALA A 11 1.94 25.21 31.44
N LEU A 12 3.14 24.77 31.79
CA LEU A 12 3.65 23.42 31.94
C LEU A 12 2.89 22.66 33.05
N ALA A 13 2.53 21.39 32.85
CA ALA A 13 2.12 20.49 33.93
C ALA A 13 2.80 19.11 33.77
N LEU A 14 3.70 18.80 34.71
CA LEU A 14 4.31 17.50 34.95
C LEU A 14 3.32 16.56 35.67
N ILE A 15 3.19 15.32 35.18
CA ILE A 15 2.77 14.12 35.93
C ILE A 15 3.45 12.96 35.19
N GLY A 16 4.11 11.96 35.77
CA GLY A 16 4.37 11.54 37.14
C GLY A 16 5.06 10.17 36.99
N ALA A 17 6.14 9.95 37.74
CA ALA A 17 6.91 8.71 37.72
C ALA A 17 6.15 7.55 38.39
N GLY A 18 6.30 6.35 37.84
CA GLY A 18 5.83 5.10 38.44
C GLY A 18 6.76 3.96 38.07
N GLN A 19 7.71 3.67 38.96
CA GLN A 19 8.58 2.50 38.94
C GLN A 19 7.78 1.26 39.34
N ASN A 20 8.07 0.11 38.75
CA ASN A 20 8.12 -1.13 39.51
C ASN A 20 9.03 -2.17 38.85
N SER A 21 9.80 -2.80 39.74
CA SER A 21 10.95 -3.65 39.49
C SER A 21 10.57 -5.13 39.35
N ALA A 22 11.43 -5.85 38.61
CA ALA A 22 11.99 -7.18 38.87
C ALA A 22 11.03 -8.38 39.12
N LEU A 23 11.27 -9.47 38.37
CA LEU A 23 11.85 -10.69 38.95
C LEU A 23 12.16 -11.74 37.85
N ALA A 24 13.30 -12.40 38.04
CA ALA A 24 13.86 -13.46 37.23
C ALA A 24 13.36 -14.85 37.67
N GLY A 25 13.47 -15.83 36.77
CA GLY A 25 13.35 -17.28 37.01
C GLY A 25 13.27 -18.00 35.65
N ALA A 26 14.37 -18.46 35.06
CA ALA A 26 15.06 -19.73 35.32
C ALA A 26 14.30 -20.97 34.79
N ALA A 27 14.86 -21.51 33.70
CA ALA A 27 14.95 -22.91 33.23
C ALA A 27 13.86 -23.92 33.60
N GLU A 28 13.34 -24.66 32.61
CA GLU A 28 13.69 -26.08 32.47
C GLU A 28 13.41 -26.57 31.04
N GLU A 29 14.40 -27.24 30.48
CA GLU A 29 14.45 -27.85 29.15
C GLU A 29 14.01 -29.31 29.29
N ALA A 30 12.92 -29.70 28.60
CA ALA A 30 12.55 -31.10 28.43
C ALA A 30 12.13 -31.31 26.97
N ALA A 31 13.02 -31.90 26.19
CA ALA A 31 12.76 -32.38 24.85
C ALA A 31 12.37 -33.87 24.92
N ASP A 32 11.16 -34.19 24.46
CA ASP A 32 10.68 -35.55 24.20
C ASP A 32 10.65 -35.75 22.67
N PRO A 33 11.06 -36.90 22.11
CA PRO A 33 11.22 -37.06 20.67
C PRO A 33 9.86 -37.37 20.01
N ALA A 34 9.38 -36.42 19.20
CA ALA A 34 8.18 -36.61 18.40
C ALA A 34 8.42 -37.61 17.25
N GLU A 35 7.64 -38.68 17.32
CA GLU A 35 7.43 -39.74 16.35
C GLU A 35 7.08 -39.20 14.95
N LYS A 36 7.82 -39.66 13.94
CA LYS A 36 7.64 -39.27 12.53
C LYS A 36 6.47 -40.05 11.93
N VAL A 37 5.25 -39.54 12.08
CA VAL A 37 4.08 -40.01 11.33
C VAL A 37 4.15 -39.47 9.90
N LEU A 38 4.46 -40.36 8.95
CA LEU A 38 4.31 -40.13 7.52
C LEU A 38 2.80 -40.15 7.18
N ASP A 39 2.18 -38.98 7.12
CA ASP A 39 0.82 -38.85 6.58
C ASP A 39 0.88 -38.83 5.05
N ALA A 40 0.69 -40.01 4.48
CA ALA A 40 0.49 -40.23 3.05
C ALA A 40 -1.00 -40.14 2.73
N SER A 41 -1.58 -38.94 2.67
CA SER A 41 -2.78 -38.67 1.85
C SER A 41 -3.12 -37.18 1.84
N LYS A 42 -2.50 -36.43 0.93
CA LYS A 42 -3.08 -35.16 0.49
C LYS A 42 -3.39 -35.27 -0.99
N ALA A 43 -4.54 -35.88 -1.29
CA ALA A 43 -5.18 -35.70 -2.59
C ALA A 43 -5.25 -34.19 -2.90
N PRO A 44 -5.01 -33.75 -4.14
CA PRO A 44 -5.09 -32.34 -4.50
C PRO A 44 -6.46 -31.80 -4.09
N LYS A 45 -6.48 -30.82 -3.18
CA LYS A 45 -7.71 -30.16 -2.78
C LYS A 45 -8.29 -29.52 -4.04
N ALA A 46 -9.55 -29.82 -4.36
CA ALA A 46 -10.23 -29.21 -5.50
C ALA A 46 -10.06 -27.68 -5.44
N PRO A 47 -9.79 -27.03 -6.58
CA PRO A 47 -9.61 -25.59 -6.61
C PRO A 47 -10.87 -24.92 -6.05
N THR A 48 -10.65 -23.91 -5.22
CA THR A 48 -11.71 -23.07 -4.67
C THR A 48 -12.37 -22.26 -5.79
N ALA A 49 -13.62 -21.82 -5.60
CA ALA A 49 -14.33 -20.97 -6.58
C ALA A 49 -13.54 -19.69 -6.94
N SER A 50 -12.70 -19.19 -6.03
CA SER A 50 -11.77 -18.08 -6.29
C SER A 50 -10.66 -18.46 -7.27
N GLU A 51 -10.11 -19.67 -7.17
CA GLU A 51 -9.08 -20.17 -8.09
C GLU A 51 -9.66 -20.48 -9.47
N GLU A 52 -10.91 -20.94 -9.53
CA GLU A 52 -11.64 -21.17 -10.79
C GLU A 52 -12.05 -19.86 -11.49
N ALA A 53 -12.46 -18.82 -10.75
CA ALA A 53 -12.78 -17.51 -11.33
C ALA A 53 -11.51 -16.82 -11.91
N MET A 54 -10.39 -16.91 -11.20
CA MET A 54 -9.09 -16.42 -11.69
C MET A 54 -8.61 -17.14 -12.96
N SER A 55 -8.96 -18.42 -13.13
CA SER A 55 -8.64 -19.18 -14.34
C SER A 55 -9.28 -18.57 -15.61
N LYS A 56 -10.35 -17.78 -15.49
CA LYS A 56 -11.06 -17.22 -16.66
C LYS A 56 -10.39 -15.98 -17.23
N ASP A 57 -9.70 -15.21 -16.41
CA ASP A 57 -9.01 -13.97 -16.83
C ASP A 57 -7.50 -14.08 -16.60
N GLN A 58 -6.86 -15.06 -17.24
CA GLN A 58 -5.40 -15.23 -17.20
C GLN A 58 -4.62 -13.98 -17.61
N ASP A 59 -5.21 -13.11 -18.44
CA ASP A 59 -4.62 -11.83 -18.80
C ASP A 59 -4.46 -10.89 -17.61
N LEU A 60 -5.31 -10.99 -16.58
CA LEU A 60 -5.18 -10.21 -15.35
C LEU A 60 -3.91 -10.58 -14.59
N LEU A 61 -3.45 -11.84 -14.68
CA LEU A 61 -2.27 -12.41 -14.00
C LEU A 61 -0.94 -11.95 -14.60
N LYS A 62 -0.83 -10.64 -14.83
CA LYS A 62 0.32 -9.92 -15.39
C LYS A 62 0.66 -8.75 -14.47
N GLY A 63 1.78 -8.09 -14.76
CA GLY A 63 2.07 -6.77 -14.20
C GLY A 63 1.29 -5.69 -14.95
N TRP A 64 0.76 -4.70 -14.23
CA TRP A 64 0.02 -3.56 -14.78
C TRP A 64 0.56 -2.28 -14.16
N GLN A 65 0.88 -1.28 -14.97
CA GLN A 65 1.50 -0.06 -14.48
C GLN A 65 0.78 1.17 -15.04
N SER A 66 0.46 2.11 -14.16
CA SER A 66 -0.09 3.40 -14.55
C SER A 66 0.97 4.24 -15.27
N GLU A 67 0.50 5.17 -16.10
CA GLU A 67 1.36 6.27 -16.54
C GLU A 67 1.81 7.12 -15.33
N CYS A 68 2.82 7.97 -15.53
CA CYS A 68 3.21 8.95 -14.53
C CYS A 68 2.07 9.95 -14.35
N GLN A 69 1.46 10.00 -13.16
CA GLN A 69 0.33 10.88 -12.88
C GLN A 69 0.76 12.00 -11.93
N SER A 70 0.43 13.24 -12.28
CA SER A 70 0.44 14.35 -11.34
C SER A 70 -0.62 14.07 -10.26
N ARG A 71 -0.21 13.97 -8.99
CA ARG A 71 -1.18 13.59 -7.95
C ARG A 71 -2.22 14.70 -7.78
N PRO A 72 -3.53 14.43 -7.93
CA PRO A 72 -4.55 15.44 -7.72
C PRO A 72 -4.72 15.73 -6.22
N MET A 73 -4.08 16.81 -5.75
CA MET A 73 -4.46 17.72 -4.65
C MET A 73 -4.85 17.18 -3.24
N ARG A 74 -5.18 15.90 -3.01
CA ARG A 74 -5.51 15.39 -1.66
C ARG A 74 -4.30 15.25 -0.73
N ASN A 75 -3.09 15.47 -1.27
CA ASN A 75 -1.84 15.61 -0.52
C ASN A 75 -1.42 17.07 -0.30
N PHE A 76 -2.37 18.01 -0.19
CA PHE A 76 -2.06 19.36 0.31
C PHE A 76 -1.23 19.29 1.60
N VAL A 77 -1.43 18.24 2.39
CA VAL A 77 -0.61 17.86 3.54
C VAL A 77 0.88 17.75 3.22
N SER A 78 1.33 17.03 2.18
CA SER A 78 2.77 16.91 1.93
C SER A 78 3.38 18.22 1.45
N GLN A 79 2.70 18.97 0.58
CA GLN A 79 3.21 20.25 0.07
C GLN A 79 3.25 21.35 1.14
N LEU A 80 2.25 21.40 2.02
CA LEU A 80 2.19 22.36 3.11
C LEU A 80 3.25 22.07 4.17
N MET A 81 3.57 20.79 4.39
CA MET A 81 4.45 20.35 5.48
C MET A 81 5.93 20.33 5.07
N THR A 82 6.27 20.14 3.79
CA THR A 82 7.65 20.28 3.30
C THR A 82 8.02 21.71 2.88
N LEU A 83 7.14 22.69 3.16
CA LEU A 83 7.32 24.11 2.81
C LEU A 83 7.70 24.33 1.33
N GLY A 84 7.23 23.45 0.44
CA GLY A 84 7.52 23.49 -0.99
C GLY A 84 8.91 22.98 -1.41
N LYS A 85 9.78 22.56 -0.48
CA LYS A 85 11.04 21.87 -0.80
C LYS A 85 10.77 20.38 -0.92
N GLY A 86 11.28 19.72 -1.97
CA GLY A 86 11.17 18.27 -2.13
C GLY A 86 9.73 17.72 -2.23
N ALA A 87 8.76 18.55 -2.62
CA ALA A 87 7.37 18.12 -2.71
C ALA A 87 7.21 16.95 -3.69
N ILE A 88 6.63 15.85 -3.23
CA ILE A 88 6.13 14.78 -4.09
C ILE A 88 5.14 15.39 -5.07
N LYS A 89 5.46 15.35 -6.37
CA LYS A 89 4.62 15.95 -7.42
C LYS A 89 3.87 14.89 -8.22
N THR A 90 4.53 13.78 -8.48
CA THR A 90 3.97 12.69 -9.26
C THR A 90 4.08 11.36 -8.55
N SER A 91 3.28 10.42 -9.02
CA SER A 91 3.37 9.02 -8.66
C SER A 91 3.06 8.14 -9.85
N ASN A 92 3.54 6.91 -9.81
CA ASN A 92 2.96 5.82 -10.57
C ASN A 92 2.50 4.72 -9.61
N VAL A 93 1.62 3.87 -10.09
CA VAL A 93 1.15 2.68 -9.38
C VAL A 93 1.36 1.47 -10.28
N LYS A 94 1.97 0.43 -9.73
CA LYS A 94 2.13 -0.87 -10.37
C LYS A 94 1.37 -1.91 -9.57
N TYR A 95 0.57 -2.72 -10.25
CA TYR A 95 -0.03 -3.94 -9.74
C TYR A 95 0.68 -5.15 -10.32
N GLU A 96 0.83 -6.20 -9.52
CA GLU A 96 1.29 -7.50 -9.96
C GLU A 96 0.40 -8.58 -9.36
N PHE A 97 -0.28 -9.32 -10.23
CA PHE A 97 -1.22 -10.37 -9.85
C PHE A 97 -0.57 -11.75 -10.07
N LYS A 98 -0.51 -12.57 -9.03
CA LYS A 98 0.08 -13.92 -9.06
C LYS A 98 -0.81 -14.91 -8.34
N GLY A 99 -1.50 -15.78 -9.08
CA GLY A 99 -2.54 -16.61 -8.49
C GLY A 99 -3.59 -15.72 -7.84
N SER A 100 -3.89 -15.93 -6.55
CA SER A 100 -4.82 -15.10 -5.76
C SER A 100 -4.14 -13.95 -5.02
N LYS A 101 -2.83 -13.75 -5.24
CA LYS A 101 -2.04 -12.71 -4.59
C LYS A 101 -1.99 -11.45 -5.43
N VAL A 102 -2.01 -10.32 -4.73
CA VAL A 102 -1.79 -9.00 -5.32
C VAL A 102 -0.64 -8.32 -4.59
N ASP A 103 0.25 -7.75 -5.38
CA ASP A 103 1.27 -6.81 -4.94
C ASP A 103 1.00 -5.46 -5.62
N ARG A 104 0.86 -4.41 -4.83
CA ARG A 104 0.66 -3.05 -5.31
C ARG A 104 1.82 -2.18 -4.85
N VAL A 105 2.54 -1.62 -5.81
CA VAL A 105 3.66 -0.72 -5.58
C VAL A 105 3.27 0.70 -5.99
N THR A 106 3.35 1.65 -5.07
CA THR A 106 3.19 3.07 -5.35
C THR A 106 4.54 3.76 -5.21
N THR A 107 5.11 4.23 -6.31
CA THR A 107 6.36 5.00 -6.28
C THR A 107 6.05 6.49 -6.32
N LEU A 108 6.67 7.25 -5.42
CA LEU A 108 6.52 8.68 -5.28
C LEU A 108 7.79 9.37 -5.76
N PHE A 109 7.63 10.43 -6.56
CA PHE A 109 8.74 11.11 -7.21
C PHE A 109 8.80 12.60 -6.88
N ALA A 110 10.01 13.13 -6.80
CA ALA A 110 10.28 14.55 -6.92
C ALA A 110 10.21 14.97 -8.40
N GLY A 111 9.41 16.00 -8.69
CA GLY A 111 9.29 16.55 -10.04
C GLY A 111 8.14 15.97 -10.87
N ASP A 112 7.90 16.58 -12.03
CA ASP A 112 6.65 16.43 -12.79
C ASP A 112 6.64 15.26 -13.79
N ASN A 113 7.71 14.46 -13.86
CA ASN A 113 7.94 13.46 -14.91
C ASN A 113 8.42 12.09 -14.40
N CYS A 114 8.25 11.78 -13.12
CA CYS A 114 8.62 10.50 -12.51
C CYS A 114 10.09 10.08 -12.72
N GLN A 115 11.04 11.03 -12.71
CA GLN A 115 12.48 10.72 -12.87
C GLN A 115 13.20 10.54 -11.52
N ASN A 116 12.82 11.31 -10.49
CA ASN A 116 13.54 11.30 -9.22
C ASN A 116 12.74 10.55 -8.16
N ALA A 117 12.88 9.24 -8.10
CA ALA A 117 12.14 8.41 -7.15
C ALA A 117 12.60 8.68 -5.70
N LEU A 118 11.64 8.91 -4.80
CA LEU A 118 11.88 9.18 -3.39
C LEU A 118 11.51 7.96 -2.53
N TYR A 119 10.29 7.45 -2.73
CA TYR A 119 9.67 6.45 -1.87
C TYR A 119 8.99 5.38 -2.71
N GLU A 120 8.99 4.15 -2.21
CA GLU A 120 8.15 3.06 -2.69
C GLU A 120 7.32 2.54 -1.53
N PHE A 121 6.00 2.67 -1.62
CA PHE A 121 5.06 1.97 -0.74
C PHE A 121 4.62 0.69 -1.43
N ARG A 122 4.84 -0.46 -0.79
CA ARG A 122 4.42 -1.77 -1.30
C ARG A 122 3.34 -2.35 -0.39
N GLU A 123 2.15 -2.52 -0.93
CA GLU A 123 1.05 -3.21 -0.27
C GLU A 123 0.93 -4.64 -0.81
N THR A 124 0.90 -5.62 0.09
CA THR A 124 0.73 -7.04 -0.29
C THR A 124 -0.56 -7.60 0.29
N GLY A 125 -1.21 -8.48 -0.47
CA GLY A 125 -2.49 -9.03 -0.06
C GLY A 125 -3.02 -10.14 -0.94
N ASP A 126 -4.31 -10.37 -0.81
CA ASP A 126 -5.08 -11.27 -1.65
C ASP A 126 -6.08 -10.47 -2.49
N PHE A 127 -6.45 -11.00 -3.66
CA PHE A 127 -7.57 -10.46 -4.42
C PHE A 127 -8.56 -11.55 -4.82
N GLN A 128 -9.81 -11.15 -5.04
CA GLN A 128 -10.89 -12.02 -5.48
C GLN A 128 -11.71 -11.32 -6.56
N VAL A 129 -11.95 -12.03 -7.67
CA VAL A 129 -12.88 -11.59 -8.72
C VAL A 129 -14.28 -12.07 -8.37
N GLU A 130 -15.25 -11.17 -8.47
CA GLU A 130 -16.67 -11.43 -8.18
C GLU A 130 -17.45 -11.56 -9.50
N ASP A 131 -17.65 -12.81 -9.95
CA ASP A 131 -18.32 -13.12 -11.23
C ASP A 131 -19.79 -12.65 -11.29
N ASN A 132 -20.44 -12.45 -10.14
CA ASN A 132 -21.83 -11.98 -10.04
C ASN A 132 -21.97 -10.46 -10.06
N VAL A 133 -20.86 -9.71 -10.11
CA VAL A 133 -20.86 -8.25 -10.17
C VAL A 133 -20.43 -7.81 -11.56
N THR A 134 -21.35 -7.22 -12.31
CA THR A 134 -21.06 -6.64 -13.63
C THR A 134 -21.69 -5.26 -13.76
N THR A 135 -20.90 -4.26 -14.14
CA THR A 135 -21.33 -2.89 -14.36
C THR A 135 -21.89 -2.71 -15.77
N ALA A 136 -22.63 -1.62 -16.02
CA ALA A 136 -23.26 -1.35 -17.32
C ALA A 136 -22.25 -1.19 -18.47
N ASP A 137 -21.02 -0.78 -18.17
CA ASP A 137 -19.90 -0.66 -19.10
C ASP A 137 -19.06 -1.95 -19.21
N GLY A 138 -19.50 -3.06 -18.62
CA GLY A 138 -18.89 -4.38 -18.72
C GLY A 138 -17.68 -4.59 -17.80
N GLY A 139 -17.51 -3.77 -16.77
CA GLY A 139 -16.57 -4.03 -15.68
C GLY A 139 -17.04 -5.17 -14.79
N LYS A 140 -16.09 -5.95 -14.23
CA LYS A 140 -16.34 -7.04 -13.29
C LYS A 140 -15.93 -6.65 -11.88
N GLY A 141 -16.58 -7.18 -10.85
CA GLY A 141 -16.18 -6.93 -9.46
C GLY A 141 -14.80 -7.51 -9.14
N ILE A 142 -13.99 -6.75 -8.40
CA ILE A 142 -12.75 -7.23 -7.79
C ILE A 142 -12.62 -6.70 -6.37
N ASN A 143 -12.18 -7.53 -5.44
CA ASN A 143 -11.91 -7.16 -4.06
C ASN A 143 -10.42 -7.32 -3.80
N PHE A 144 -9.79 -6.28 -3.25
CA PHE A 144 -8.42 -6.37 -2.75
C PHE A 144 -8.45 -6.43 -1.22
N ASN A 145 -7.70 -7.36 -0.64
CA ASN A 145 -7.54 -7.51 0.80
C ASN A 145 -6.05 -7.31 1.13
N PHE A 146 -5.64 -6.05 1.28
CA PHE A 146 -4.27 -5.70 1.64
C PHE A 146 -4.02 -5.99 3.11
N LYS A 147 -2.91 -6.65 3.40
CA LYS A 147 -2.57 -7.16 4.73
C LYS A 147 -1.35 -6.49 5.32
N ASN A 148 -0.36 -6.20 4.48
CA ASN A 148 0.89 -5.58 4.89
C ASN A 148 1.19 -4.39 3.99
N GLU A 149 1.83 -3.38 4.56
CA GLU A 149 2.43 -2.25 3.86
C GLU A 149 3.89 -2.11 4.29
N SER A 150 4.78 -2.02 3.32
CA SER A 150 6.18 -1.71 3.52
C SER A 150 6.56 -0.44 2.78
N LEU A 151 7.61 0.21 3.27
CA LEU A 151 8.16 1.44 2.71
C LEU A 151 9.65 1.25 2.46
N LYS A 152 10.07 1.60 1.25
CA LYS A 152 11.48 1.68 0.86
C LYS A 152 11.84 3.11 0.44
N ILE A 153 12.96 3.60 0.96
CA ILE A 153 13.55 4.88 0.56
C ILE A 153 14.47 4.65 -0.63
N LEU A 154 14.26 5.37 -1.73
CA LEU A 154 14.91 5.10 -3.01
C LEU A 154 16.09 6.03 -3.33
N SER A 155 16.25 7.13 -2.59
CA SER A 155 17.30 8.13 -2.85
C SER A 155 17.72 8.87 -1.58
N ALA A 156 18.89 9.51 -1.63
CA ALA A 156 19.38 10.36 -0.55
C ALA A 156 18.45 11.56 -0.28
N GLU A 157 17.87 12.15 -1.33
CA GLU A 157 16.84 13.19 -1.20
C GLU A 157 15.60 12.65 -0.49
N GLY A 158 15.14 11.45 -0.86
CA GLY A 158 14.04 10.78 -0.16
C GLY A 158 14.35 10.57 1.32
N GLN A 159 15.57 10.16 1.65
CA GLN A 159 16.03 9.95 3.02
C GLN A 159 16.01 11.23 3.86
N GLU A 160 16.54 12.34 3.32
CA GLU A 160 16.52 13.65 3.98
C GLU A 160 15.08 14.08 4.29
N LEU A 161 14.20 14.02 3.28
CA LEU A 161 12.79 14.38 3.43
C LEU A 161 12.06 13.47 4.41
N ALA A 162 12.32 12.15 4.37
CA ALA A 162 11.69 11.19 5.27
C ALA A 162 12.07 11.45 6.74
N ASN A 163 13.32 11.83 6.99
CA ASN A 163 13.80 12.22 8.31
C ASN A 163 13.21 13.56 8.78
N GLU A 164 13.14 14.55 7.88
CA GLU A 164 12.55 15.86 8.19
C GLU A 164 11.07 15.74 8.61
N MET A 165 10.30 14.93 7.89
CA MET A 165 8.86 14.76 8.16
C MET A 165 8.54 13.67 9.17
N ARG A 166 9.54 12.93 9.66
CA ARG A 166 9.37 11.72 10.48
C ARG A 166 8.41 10.72 9.83
N LEU A 167 8.68 10.39 8.57
CA LEU A 167 7.83 9.55 7.72
C LEU A 167 7.51 8.23 8.43
N CYS A 168 6.21 7.90 8.51
CA CYS A 168 5.66 6.74 9.22
C CYS A 168 6.16 6.60 10.68
N ALA A 169 6.19 7.71 11.43
CA ALA A 169 6.63 7.85 12.83
C ALA A 169 8.08 7.42 13.10
N ARG A 170 8.90 7.27 12.06
CA ARG A 170 10.32 6.98 12.22
C ARG A 170 11.12 8.28 12.23
N ASN A 171 11.93 8.45 13.27
CA ASN A 171 12.82 9.61 13.40
C ASN A 171 14.11 9.46 12.59
N ASP A 172 14.40 8.26 12.09
CA ASP A 172 15.68 7.97 11.45
C ASP A 172 15.57 6.84 10.41
N TRP A 173 15.71 7.24 9.16
CA TRP A 173 15.94 6.42 7.98
C TRP A 173 17.45 6.46 7.73
N LYS A 174 18.20 5.52 8.31
CA LYS A 174 19.68 5.51 8.24
C LYS A 174 20.21 5.05 6.89
N ASP A 175 19.50 4.11 6.26
CA ASP A 175 19.93 3.45 5.03
C ASP A 175 18.82 3.59 3.97
N HIS A 176 19.14 4.29 2.87
CA HIS A 176 18.31 4.22 1.67
C HIS A 176 18.52 2.83 1.04
N GLY A 177 17.44 2.18 0.62
CA GLY A 177 17.49 0.87 -0.04
C GLY A 177 16.83 -0.26 0.74
N ASP A 178 16.79 -0.18 2.07
CA ASP A 178 16.09 -1.16 2.90
C ASP A 178 14.57 -0.95 2.86
N GLU A 179 13.86 -2.05 2.77
CA GLU A 179 12.41 -2.11 2.84
C GLU A 179 12.00 -2.36 4.29
N VAL A 180 11.14 -1.50 4.82
CA VAL A 180 10.73 -1.49 6.23
C VAL A 180 9.23 -1.70 6.33
N ASP A 181 8.80 -2.63 7.16
CA ASP A 181 7.38 -2.81 7.48
C ASP A 181 6.83 -1.57 8.20
N VAL A 182 5.82 -0.94 7.61
CA VAL A 182 5.12 0.23 8.13
C VAL A 182 3.63 -0.04 8.32
N THR A 183 3.19 -1.31 8.29
CA THR A 183 1.78 -1.70 8.38
C THR A 183 1.06 -1.05 9.55
N ASN A 184 1.67 -1.06 10.75
CA ASN A 184 1.08 -0.47 11.96
C ASN A 184 1.10 1.07 11.98
N HIS A 185 1.78 1.70 11.02
CA HIS A 185 1.93 3.15 10.87
C HIS A 185 1.27 3.69 9.60
N ALA A 186 0.64 2.84 8.79
CA ALA A 186 0.10 3.19 7.47
C ALA A 186 -0.90 4.38 7.53
N ARG A 187 -1.77 4.42 8.55
CA ARG A 187 -2.74 5.51 8.75
C ARG A 187 -2.15 6.82 9.28
N GLU A 188 -0.88 6.83 9.67
CA GLU A 188 -0.29 8.06 10.19
C GLU A 188 -0.27 9.16 9.13
N PHE A 189 -0.44 10.39 9.61
CA PHE A 189 -0.51 11.58 8.77
C PHE A 189 0.71 11.75 7.85
N PHE A 190 1.87 11.26 8.29
CA PHE A 190 3.13 11.28 7.56
C PHE A 190 3.48 9.92 6.96
N CYS A 191 2.51 9.07 6.64
CA CYS A 191 2.74 7.79 5.98
C CYS A 191 1.92 7.70 4.69
N SER A 192 1.43 6.52 4.31
CA SER A 192 0.52 6.35 3.17
C SER A 192 -0.86 7.00 3.42
N PHE A 193 -1.21 7.24 4.69
CA PHE A 193 -2.48 7.75 5.18
C PHE A 193 -3.67 6.85 4.81
N VAL A 194 -3.40 5.54 4.75
CA VAL A 194 -4.36 4.48 4.43
C VAL A 194 -4.28 3.43 5.53
N ASP A 195 -5.42 2.96 6.04
CA ASP A 195 -5.43 1.86 7.02
C ASP A 195 -4.95 0.55 6.38
N VAL A 196 -4.07 -0.20 7.06
CA VAL A 196 -3.68 -1.56 6.68
C VAL A 196 -3.62 -2.41 7.96
N PRO A 197 -4.24 -3.61 8.01
CA PRO A 197 -4.94 -4.31 6.93
C PRO A 197 -6.26 -3.64 6.53
N ARG A 198 -6.63 -3.77 5.25
CA ARG A 198 -7.88 -3.24 4.70
C ARG A 198 -8.44 -4.08 3.57
N MET A 199 -9.73 -3.92 3.33
CA MET A 199 -10.40 -4.38 2.13
C MET A 199 -10.62 -3.20 1.18
N SER A 200 -10.71 -3.44 -0.12
CA SER A 200 -11.05 -2.42 -1.11
C SER A 200 -11.88 -3.05 -2.21
N ALA A 201 -13.18 -2.82 -2.19
CA ALA A 201 -14.09 -3.25 -3.23
C ALA A 201 -13.99 -2.32 -4.45
N ASN A 202 -13.76 -2.90 -5.63
CA ASN A 202 -13.59 -2.16 -6.87
C ASN A 202 -14.27 -2.90 -8.04
N VAL A 203 -14.18 -2.34 -9.23
CA VAL A 203 -14.49 -3.04 -10.49
C VAL A 203 -13.30 -2.91 -11.42
N TYR A 204 -13.09 -3.87 -12.31
CA TYR A 204 -12.03 -3.83 -13.31
C TYR A 204 -12.56 -4.19 -14.70
N LYS A 205 -11.85 -3.70 -15.72
CA LYS A 205 -12.08 -4.08 -17.12
C LYS A 205 -10.75 -4.22 -17.84
N LEU A 206 -10.62 -5.27 -18.64
CA LEU A 206 -9.47 -5.49 -19.51
C LEU A 206 -9.84 -5.14 -20.96
N ASP A 207 -9.07 -4.25 -21.58
CA ASP A 207 -9.03 -4.08 -23.02
C ASP A 207 -7.84 -4.91 -23.54
N LYS A 208 -8.13 -6.15 -23.97
CA LYS A 208 -7.11 -7.12 -24.37
C LYS A 208 -6.34 -6.67 -25.61
N ASP A 209 -7.02 -6.02 -26.55
CA ASP A 209 -6.43 -5.56 -27.80
C ASP A 209 -5.40 -4.45 -27.56
N LYS A 210 -5.69 -3.57 -26.60
CA LYS A 210 -4.79 -2.46 -26.22
C LYS A 210 -3.85 -2.79 -25.06
N LYS A 211 -3.96 -3.99 -24.47
CA LYS A 211 -3.24 -4.38 -23.26
C LYS A 211 -3.40 -3.35 -22.14
N LEU A 212 -4.64 -2.94 -21.89
CA LEU A 212 -4.99 -1.99 -20.82
C LEU A 212 -5.87 -2.64 -19.75
N LEU A 213 -5.58 -2.30 -18.50
CA LEU A 213 -6.42 -2.53 -17.33
C LEU A 213 -7.00 -1.19 -16.88
N PHE A 214 -8.29 -1.19 -16.59
CA PHE A 214 -9.00 -0.07 -15.98
C PHE A 214 -9.59 -0.51 -14.64
N LEU A 215 -9.63 0.41 -13.68
CA LEU A 215 -10.28 0.21 -12.38
C LEU A 215 -11.40 1.25 -12.20
N GLY A 216 -12.47 0.92 -11.46
CA GLY A 216 -13.60 1.84 -11.23
C GLY A 216 -13.40 2.86 -10.12
N GLY A 217 -12.31 2.76 -9.37
CA GLY A 217 -12.02 3.66 -8.27
C GLY A 217 -10.55 3.66 -7.91
N SER A 218 -10.13 4.78 -7.31
CA SER A 218 -8.76 4.95 -6.85
C SER A 218 -8.34 3.87 -5.85
N ALA A 219 -7.12 3.40 -6.02
CA ALA A 219 -6.50 2.35 -5.23
C ALA A 219 -6.33 2.67 -3.72
N THR A 220 -6.34 3.95 -3.35
CA THR A 220 -6.05 4.42 -1.98
C THR A 220 -7.27 4.60 -1.10
N VAL A 221 -8.48 4.43 -1.63
CA VAL A 221 -9.72 4.60 -0.85
C VAL A 221 -10.23 3.23 -0.44
N ASP A 222 -10.31 2.99 0.87
CA ASP A 222 -11.08 1.85 1.38
C ASP A 222 -12.55 2.04 0.97
N ARG A 223 -13.08 1.05 0.26
CA ARG A 223 -14.47 0.99 -0.17
C ARG A 223 -15.05 -0.32 0.33
N PRO A 224 -16.02 -0.29 1.25
CA PRO A 224 -16.79 -1.47 1.58
C PRO A 224 -17.62 -1.94 0.37
N ASN A 225 -18.12 -3.17 0.43
CA ASN A 225 -18.82 -3.80 -0.70
C ASN A 225 -20.07 -3.02 -1.17
N ASP A 226 -20.77 -2.35 -0.26
CA ASP A 226 -21.94 -1.52 -0.53
C ASP A 226 -21.60 -0.15 -1.16
N GLN A 227 -20.33 0.23 -1.16
CA GLN A 227 -19.81 1.45 -1.80
C GLN A 227 -18.94 1.13 -3.03
N ARG A 228 -19.05 -0.07 -3.57
CA ARG A 228 -18.33 -0.47 -4.78
C ARG A 228 -18.66 0.49 -5.94
N PRO A 229 -17.65 0.97 -6.71
CA PRO A 229 -17.91 1.74 -7.91
C PRO A 229 -18.81 0.99 -8.91
N THR A 230 -19.74 1.72 -9.52
CA THR A 230 -20.74 1.19 -10.45
C THR A 230 -20.35 1.36 -11.92
N SER A 231 -19.17 1.90 -12.19
CA SER A 231 -18.58 2.12 -13.52
C SER A 231 -17.07 2.08 -13.44
N ILE A 232 -16.43 1.90 -14.60
CA ILE A 232 -14.99 1.96 -14.81
C ILE A 232 -14.53 3.42 -14.90
N ASP A 233 -13.39 3.73 -14.26
CA ASP A 233 -12.69 4.99 -14.47
C ASP A 233 -11.82 4.84 -15.73
N GLN A 234 -12.13 5.63 -16.75
CA GLN A 234 -11.39 5.60 -18.03
C GLN A 234 -10.17 6.51 -18.03
N ASP A 235 -10.05 7.41 -17.06
CA ASP A 235 -8.92 8.33 -16.91
C ASP A 235 -7.75 7.63 -16.20
N GLU A 236 -8.05 6.64 -15.35
CA GLU A 236 -7.06 5.82 -14.63
C GLU A 236 -6.81 4.47 -15.34
N LYS A 237 -5.98 4.51 -16.38
CA LYS A 237 -5.57 3.32 -17.16
C LYS A 237 -4.19 2.79 -16.73
N TYR A 238 -4.03 1.48 -16.84
CA TYR A 238 -2.81 0.76 -16.54
C TYR A 238 -2.39 -0.06 -17.75
N SER A 239 -1.14 0.07 -18.16
CA SER A 239 -0.56 -0.69 -19.28
C SER A 239 0.09 -1.96 -18.77
N ALA A 240 -0.02 -3.05 -19.53
CA ALA A 240 0.69 -4.28 -19.19
C ALA A 240 2.21 -4.03 -19.13
N VAL A 241 2.84 -4.45 -18.04
CA VAL A 241 4.29 -4.44 -17.90
C VAL A 241 4.82 -5.60 -18.73
N GLU A 242 5.65 -5.31 -19.74
CA GLU A 242 6.37 -6.35 -20.43
C GLU A 242 7.32 -6.99 -19.42
N SER A 243 7.04 -8.24 -19.04
CA SER A 243 8.00 -9.04 -18.31
C SER A 243 9.29 -9.04 -19.13
N ALA A 244 10.37 -8.50 -18.59
CA ALA A 244 11.68 -8.72 -19.18
C ALA A 244 11.83 -10.23 -19.30
N VAL A 245 11.84 -10.73 -20.54
CA VAL A 245 12.12 -12.13 -20.80
C VAL A 245 13.59 -12.30 -20.45
N GLU A 246 13.86 -12.76 -19.23
CA GLU A 246 15.18 -13.25 -18.81
C GLU A 246 15.56 -14.51 -19.58
#